data_AF-A0A3N1U0M0-F1
#
_entry.id   AF-A0A3N1U0M0-F1
#
_cell.length_a   1.000
_cell.length_b   1.000
_cell.length_c   1.000
_cell.angle_alpha   90.00
_cell.angle_beta   90.00
_cell.angle_gamma   90.00
#
_symmetry.space_group_name_H-M   'P 1'
#
loop_
_entity.id
_entity.type
_entity.pdbx_description
1 polymer ?
#
loop_
_entity_poly.entity_id
_entity_poly.type
_entity_poly.pdbx_seq_one_letter_code
_entity_poly.pdbx_strand_id
1 'polypeptide(L)'
;MSEQTADHGSIIDAIVSNSGRCTLPYQQAHRGAAFGTAFWFNDLLSEDDDGNATYRQYLLTAGALTRYDLAEIRLRPGLSESAMSAGALMMLRFQEGWIPLGDSGVSVLPTDVLHALARRKKWAWATDEITDGMAATAEDIARLGDAPVAAYVLGHDVGPDRTQREQAVIVGKVVRSGDHGGFVWDGRVPQGCAGAPVFVGLQLEGRRFKLVCLGVLLPGEGGSEGGSEGGNEGDGDGPRHPVATFDRIRTAVRGLSEASASGAGTAPAAKSRWWHGRR
;
A
#
# COMPACT_ATOMS: atom_id res chain seq x y z
N MET A 1 15.88 35.55 2.04
CA MET A 1 14.46 35.28 1.70
C MET A 1 14.19 33.85 2.12
N SER A 2 13.34 33.62 3.11
CA SER A 2 13.06 32.27 3.60
C SER A 2 12.17 31.54 2.58
N GLU A 3 12.67 30.43 2.06
CA GLU A 3 11.91 29.48 1.23
C GLU A 3 10.67 29.03 2.02
N GLN A 4 9.48 29.37 1.53
CA GLN A 4 8.22 28.95 2.17
C GLN A 4 7.90 27.54 1.70
N THR A 5 8.26 26.55 2.51
CA THR A 5 7.88 25.15 2.32
C THR A 5 6.37 24.98 2.46
N ALA A 6 5.77 24.08 1.68
CA ALA A 6 4.38 23.65 1.91
C ALA A 6 4.22 23.13 3.35
N ASP A 7 3.15 23.52 4.04
CA ASP A 7 2.88 23.01 5.39
C ASP A 7 2.31 21.59 5.36
N HIS A 8 2.44 20.88 6.50
CA HIS A 8 1.96 19.50 6.63
C HIS A 8 0.45 19.37 6.36
N GLY A 9 -0.36 20.37 6.74
CA GLY A 9 -1.81 20.34 6.56
C GLY A 9 -2.19 20.27 5.08
N SER A 10 -1.56 21.11 4.25
CA SER A 10 -1.78 21.13 2.80
C SER A 10 -1.46 19.79 2.13
N ILE A 11 -0.41 19.10 2.58
CA ILE A 11 -0.04 17.79 2.05
C ILE A 11 -1.03 16.71 2.52
N ILE A 12 -1.43 16.72 3.79
CA ILE A 12 -2.42 15.78 4.33
C ILE A 12 -3.75 15.91 3.59
N ASP A 13 -4.22 17.15 3.37
CA ASP A 13 -5.47 17.41 2.65
C ASP A 13 -5.39 16.91 1.20
N ALA A 14 -4.23 17.09 0.54
CA ALA A 14 -3.99 16.57 -0.79
C ALA A 14 -4.01 15.03 -0.82
N ILE A 15 -3.39 14.36 0.15
CA ILE A 15 -3.41 12.89 0.26
C ILE A 15 -4.84 12.40 0.44
N VAL A 16 -5.59 12.96 1.39
CA VAL A 16 -6.96 12.51 1.68
C VAL A 16 -7.89 12.76 0.49
N SER A 17 -7.73 13.89 -0.22
CA SER A 17 -8.59 14.24 -1.36
C SER A 17 -8.33 13.41 -2.61
N ASN A 18 -7.09 12.94 -2.82
CA ASN A 18 -6.70 12.22 -4.04
C ASN A 18 -6.48 10.71 -3.82
N SER A 19 -6.43 10.26 -2.57
CA SER A 19 -6.10 8.87 -2.22
C SER A 19 -6.87 8.36 -1.01
N GLY A 20 -7.84 9.12 -0.48
CA GLY A 20 -8.61 8.75 0.71
C GLY A 20 -9.33 7.41 0.58
N ARG A 21 -9.69 6.98 -0.64
CA ARG A 21 -10.34 5.70 -0.94
C ARG A 21 -9.39 4.66 -1.54
N CYS A 22 -8.08 4.91 -1.53
CA CYS A 22 -7.10 3.99 -2.11
C CYS A 22 -6.65 2.88 -1.16
N THR A 23 -7.09 2.85 0.11
CA THR A 23 -6.59 1.86 1.10
C THR A 23 -7.65 0.90 1.62
N LEU A 24 -7.22 -0.35 1.85
CA LEU A 24 -7.98 -1.47 2.42
C LEU A 24 -7.26 -2.04 3.65
N PRO A 25 -7.87 -1.97 4.85
CA PRO A 25 -7.37 -2.71 5.99
C PRO A 25 -7.68 -4.20 5.84
N TYR A 26 -6.70 -5.03 6.17
CA TYR A 26 -6.89 -6.48 6.24
C TYR A 26 -6.16 -7.08 7.45
N GLN A 27 -6.54 -8.30 7.80
CA GLN A 27 -5.96 -9.03 8.92
C GLN A 27 -5.99 -10.54 8.71
N GLN A 28 -5.11 -11.25 9.42
CA GLN A 28 -5.24 -12.70 9.56
C GLN A 28 -6.51 -13.03 10.35
N ALA A 29 -7.37 -13.86 9.77
CA ALA A 29 -8.62 -14.24 10.38
C ALA A 29 -8.41 -15.08 11.65
N HIS A 30 -9.34 -14.94 12.61
CA HIS A 30 -9.43 -15.77 13.84
C HIS A 30 -8.26 -15.71 14.82
N ARG A 31 -7.13 -15.11 14.46
CA ARG A 31 -5.96 -14.93 15.34
C ARG A 31 -5.74 -13.49 15.78
N GLY A 32 -6.23 -12.52 15.00
CA GLY A 32 -6.15 -11.10 15.33
C GLY A 32 -4.73 -10.60 15.60
N ALA A 33 -3.71 -11.24 15.03
CA ALA A 33 -2.30 -11.00 15.33
C ALA A 33 -1.59 -10.18 14.25
N ALA A 34 -1.86 -10.46 12.97
CA ALA A 34 -1.30 -9.75 11.83
C ALA A 34 -2.32 -8.80 11.22
N PHE A 35 -1.96 -7.51 11.11
CA PHE A 35 -2.74 -6.49 10.43
C PHE A 35 -1.88 -5.82 9.37
N GLY A 36 -2.50 -5.49 8.26
CA GLY A 36 -1.87 -4.74 7.19
C GLY A 36 -2.84 -3.81 6.49
N THR A 37 -2.27 -2.95 5.68
CA THR A 37 -2.97 -2.12 4.72
C THR A 37 -2.56 -2.56 3.32
N ALA A 38 -3.54 -2.74 2.44
CA ALA A 38 -3.32 -2.84 1.00
C ALA A 38 -3.83 -1.58 0.32
N PHE A 39 -3.34 -1.26 -0.88
CA PHE A 39 -3.84 -0.11 -1.63
C PHE A 39 -3.89 -0.33 -3.13
N TRP A 40 -4.77 0.39 -3.82
CA TRP A 40 -4.92 0.31 -5.27
C TRP A 40 -3.81 1.06 -6.01
N PHE A 41 -3.18 0.37 -6.95
CA PHE A 41 -2.24 0.91 -7.92
C PHE A 41 -2.76 0.63 -9.33
N ASN A 42 -2.62 1.61 -10.22
CA ASN A 42 -2.99 1.49 -11.61
C ASN A 42 -1.77 1.76 -12.51
N ASP A 43 -1.26 0.69 -13.11
CA ASP A 43 -0.06 0.68 -13.97
C ASP A 43 -0.46 1.00 -15.41
N LEU A 44 0.13 2.04 -16.01
CA LEU A 44 -0.03 2.33 -17.43
C LEU A 44 0.85 1.37 -18.23
N LEU A 45 0.21 0.49 -19.01
CA LEU A 45 0.90 -0.50 -19.83
C LEU A 45 1.30 0.06 -21.19
N SER A 46 0.40 0.82 -21.82
CA SER A 46 0.62 1.42 -23.12
C SER A 46 -0.34 2.58 -23.34
N GLU A 47 0.06 3.54 -24.16
CA GLU A 47 -0.79 4.59 -24.71
C GLU A 47 -0.57 4.59 -26.22
N ASP A 48 -1.66 4.53 -26.99
CA ASP A 48 -1.57 4.63 -28.45
C ASP A 48 -1.55 6.09 -28.93
N ASP A 49 -1.28 6.31 -30.21
CA ASP A 49 -1.19 7.65 -30.81
C ASP A 49 -2.54 8.42 -30.76
N ASP A 50 -3.65 7.71 -30.55
CA ASP A 50 -5.00 8.27 -30.40
C ASP A 50 -5.30 8.65 -28.94
N GLY A 51 -4.35 8.44 -28.01
CA GLY A 51 -4.48 8.72 -26.59
C GLY A 51 -5.28 7.67 -25.81
N ASN A 52 -5.52 6.48 -26.39
CA ASN A 52 -6.12 5.38 -25.66
C ASN A 52 -5.05 4.69 -24.82
N ALA A 53 -5.19 4.87 -23.51
CA ALA A 53 -4.33 4.25 -22.54
C ALA A 53 -4.90 2.90 -22.05
N THR A 54 -4.06 1.87 -22.07
CA THR A 54 -4.35 0.57 -21.45
C THR A 54 -3.70 0.51 -20.09
N TYR A 55 -4.49 0.23 -19.06
CA TYR A 55 -4.02 0.13 -17.70
C TYR A 55 -4.28 -1.23 -17.09
N ARG A 56 -3.52 -1.57 -16.05
CA ARG A 56 -3.76 -2.73 -15.21
C ARG A 56 -3.76 -2.35 -13.74
N GLN A 57 -4.84 -2.73 -13.06
CA GLN A 57 -5.06 -2.41 -11.66
C GLN A 57 -4.62 -3.57 -10.76
N TYR A 58 -3.93 -3.22 -9.67
CA TYR A 58 -3.44 -4.13 -8.65
C TYR A 58 -3.79 -3.62 -7.26
N LEU A 59 -3.89 -4.52 -6.28
CA LEU A 59 -3.63 -4.18 -4.89
C LEU A 59 -2.17 -4.44 -4.56
N LEU A 60 -1.53 -3.50 -3.86
CA LEU A 60 -0.17 -3.63 -3.34
C LEU A 60 -0.20 -3.73 -1.82
N THR A 61 0.71 -4.51 -1.25
CA THR A 61 0.97 -4.53 0.19
C THR A 61 2.35 -5.13 0.50
N ALA A 62 2.74 -5.17 1.77
CA ALA A 62 3.95 -5.84 2.21
C ALA A 62 3.79 -7.38 2.14
N GLY A 63 4.69 -8.05 1.42
CA GLY A 63 4.62 -9.49 1.16
C GLY A 63 4.82 -10.37 2.39
N ALA A 64 5.44 -9.86 3.46
CA ALA A 64 5.48 -10.58 4.74
C ALA A 64 4.08 -10.76 5.35
N LEU A 65 3.14 -9.86 5.03
CA LEU A 65 1.78 -9.85 5.57
C LEU A 65 0.77 -10.61 4.69
N THR A 66 1.23 -11.30 3.65
CA THR A 66 0.37 -12.07 2.74
C THR A 66 0.44 -13.58 2.96
N ARG A 67 1.26 -14.05 3.91
CA ARG A 67 1.68 -15.47 4.04
C ARG A 67 0.74 -16.38 4.83
N TYR A 68 -0.55 -16.09 4.84
CA TYR A 68 -1.52 -16.90 5.57
C TYR A 68 -2.71 -17.30 4.70
N ASP A 69 -3.35 -18.40 5.08
CA ASP A 69 -4.43 -19.01 4.28
C ASP A 69 -5.74 -18.23 4.31
N LEU A 70 -6.06 -17.53 5.41
CA LEU A 70 -7.37 -16.91 5.60
C LEU A 70 -7.22 -15.47 6.09
N ALA A 71 -7.75 -14.54 5.32
CA ALA A 71 -7.79 -13.13 5.66
C ALA A 71 -9.21 -12.61 5.79
N GLU A 72 -9.38 -11.64 6.67
CA GLU A 72 -10.53 -10.73 6.66
C GLU A 72 -10.06 -9.40 6.06
N ILE A 73 -10.72 -8.97 4.98
CA ILE A 73 -10.55 -7.64 4.37
C ILE A 73 -11.74 -6.80 4.79
N ARG A 74 -11.51 -5.66 5.44
CA ARG A 74 -12.60 -4.80 5.87
C ARG A 74 -12.98 -3.80 4.80
N LEU A 75 -14.29 -3.66 4.62
CA LEU A 75 -14.87 -2.77 3.63
C LEU A 75 -15.33 -1.50 4.33
N ARG A 76 -14.57 -0.41 4.14
CA ARG A 76 -14.92 0.89 4.73
C ARG A 76 -16.10 1.53 4.01
N PRO A 77 -16.94 2.29 4.73
CA PRO A 77 -17.90 3.19 4.09
C PRO A 77 -17.19 4.09 3.06
N GLY A 78 -17.79 4.25 1.89
CA GLY A 78 -17.22 5.04 0.80
C GLY A 78 -16.34 4.29 -0.21
N LEU A 79 -15.99 3.02 0.03
CA LEU A 79 -15.31 2.18 -0.98
C LEU A 79 -16.25 1.63 -2.06
N SER A 80 -17.55 1.86 -1.93
CA SER A 80 -18.53 1.53 -2.94
C SER A 80 -19.52 2.67 -3.15
N GLU A 81 -19.93 2.88 -4.39
CA GLU A 81 -21.03 3.79 -4.75
C GLU A 81 -22.39 3.24 -4.31
N SER A 82 -22.47 1.92 -4.09
CA SER A 82 -23.66 1.21 -3.66
C SER A 82 -23.55 0.79 -2.19
N ALA A 83 -24.68 0.64 -1.51
CA ALA A 83 -24.69 0.10 -0.16
C ALA A 83 -24.12 -1.33 -0.15
N MET A 84 -22.99 -1.51 0.55
CA MET A 84 -22.37 -2.82 0.68
C MET A 84 -23.18 -3.69 1.63
N SER A 85 -23.49 -4.92 1.21
CA SER A 85 -24.23 -5.88 2.02
C SER A 85 -23.38 -6.61 3.07
N ALA A 86 -22.09 -6.25 3.19
CA ALA A 86 -21.18 -6.76 4.21
C ALA A 86 -20.16 -5.68 4.60
N GLY A 87 -19.76 -5.65 5.88
CA GLY A 87 -18.68 -4.78 6.37
C GLY A 87 -17.28 -5.39 6.20
N ALA A 88 -17.19 -6.65 5.77
CA ALA A 88 -15.92 -7.35 5.53
C ALA A 88 -16.08 -8.50 4.54
N LEU A 89 -14.96 -8.90 3.93
CA LEU A 89 -14.80 -10.04 3.03
C LEU A 89 -13.85 -11.06 3.64
N MET A 90 -14.24 -12.32 3.62
CA MET A 90 -13.36 -13.43 3.96
C MET A 90 -12.69 -13.95 2.69
N MET A 91 -11.37 -13.84 2.62
CA MET A 91 -10.55 -14.36 1.52
C MET A 91 -9.89 -15.67 1.96
N LEU A 92 -10.35 -16.78 1.37
CA LEU A 92 -9.70 -18.08 1.47
C LEU A 92 -8.49 -18.15 0.54
N ARG A 93 -7.52 -18.98 0.92
CA ARG A 93 -6.25 -19.15 0.19
C ARG A 93 -5.58 -17.80 -0.06
N PHE A 94 -5.65 -16.91 0.93
CA PHE A 94 -5.25 -15.51 0.80
C PHE A 94 -3.85 -15.39 0.21
N GLN A 95 -2.88 -16.14 0.75
CA GLN A 95 -1.51 -16.22 0.25
C GLN A 95 -1.36 -16.54 -1.24
N GLU A 96 -2.25 -17.34 -1.82
CA GLU A 96 -2.14 -17.73 -3.23
C GLU A 96 -2.53 -16.60 -4.19
N GLY A 97 -3.18 -15.56 -3.69
CA GLY A 97 -3.63 -14.42 -4.50
C GLY A 97 -2.54 -13.40 -4.71
N TRP A 98 -1.58 -13.39 -3.79
CA TRP A 98 -0.52 -12.41 -3.79
C TRP A 98 0.69 -12.97 -4.54
N ILE A 99 1.12 -12.24 -5.55
CA ILE A 99 2.32 -12.51 -6.33
C ILE A 99 3.46 -11.70 -5.68
N PRO A 100 4.50 -12.34 -5.12
CA PRO A 100 5.66 -11.63 -4.59
C PRO A 100 6.43 -10.92 -5.70
N LEU A 101 6.87 -9.68 -5.44
CA LEU A 101 7.67 -8.88 -6.38
C LEU A 101 9.16 -9.00 -6.08
N GLY A 102 9.72 -10.18 -6.32
CA GLY A 102 11.15 -10.47 -6.09
C GLY A 102 11.60 -10.06 -4.69
N ASP A 103 12.75 -9.39 -4.61
CA ASP A 103 13.38 -8.98 -3.35
C ASP A 103 12.88 -7.63 -2.80
N SER A 104 11.84 -7.05 -3.40
CA SER A 104 11.31 -5.74 -2.96
C SER A 104 10.58 -5.79 -1.61
N GLY A 105 10.25 -6.99 -1.11
CA GLY A 105 9.41 -7.15 0.07
C GLY A 105 7.93 -6.83 -0.14
N VAL A 106 7.52 -6.49 -1.37
CA VAL A 106 6.14 -6.16 -1.77
C VAL A 106 5.48 -7.37 -2.44
N SER A 107 4.16 -7.46 -2.34
CA SER A 107 3.36 -8.39 -3.16
C SER A 107 2.18 -7.68 -3.78
N VAL A 108 1.73 -8.21 -4.92
CA VAL A 108 0.61 -7.67 -5.69
C VAL A 108 -0.51 -8.68 -5.86
N LEU A 109 -1.75 -8.22 -5.82
CA LEU A 109 -2.94 -9.00 -6.15
C LEU A 109 -3.63 -8.33 -7.36
N PRO A 110 -3.69 -8.98 -8.53
CA PRO A 110 -4.53 -8.50 -9.63
C PRO A 110 -5.99 -8.37 -9.20
N THR A 111 -6.63 -7.24 -9.51
CA THR A 111 -7.97 -6.92 -8.96
C THR A 111 -9.13 -7.55 -9.72
N ASP A 112 -8.88 -8.29 -10.81
CA ASP A 112 -9.91 -8.96 -11.62
C ASP A 112 -10.89 -9.78 -10.75
N VAL A 113 -10.35 -10.48 -9.75
CA VAL A 113 -11.12 -11.30 -8.81
C VAL A 113 -12.00 -10.47 -7.88
N LEU A 114 -11.56 -9.26 -7.50
CA LEU A 114 -12.31 -8.32 -6.67
C LEU A 114 -13.42 -7.65 -7.47
N HIS A 115 -13.16 -7.30 -8.73
CA HIS A 115 -14.17 -6.78 -9.65
C HIS A 115 -15.24 -7.82 -9.97
N ALA A 116 -14.84 -9.07 -10.21
CA ALA A 116 -15.79 -10.17 -10.41
C ALA A 116 -16.67 -10.40 -9.15
N LEU A 117 -16.09 -10.30 -7.96
CA LEU A 117 -16.82 -10.38 -6.71
C LEU A 117 -17.82 -9.22 -6.55
N ALA A 118 -17.39 -7.99 -6.78
CA ALA A 118 -18.25 -6.81 -6.70
C ALA A 118 -19.43 -6.92 -7.68
N ARG A 119 -19.20 -7.30 -8.94
CA ARG A 119 -20.25 -7.57 -9.93
C ARG A 119 -21.26 -8.62 -9.42
N ARG A 120 -20.78 -9.74 -8.88
CA ARG A 120 -21.65 -10.79 -8.30
C ARG A 120 -22.47 -10.28 -7.12
N LYS A 121 -21.90 -9.39 -6.32
CA LYS A 121 -22.54 -8.78 -5.15
C LYS A 121 -23.37 -7.54 -5.50
N LYS A 122 -23.41 -7.15 -6.77
CA LYS A 122 -24.07 -5.94 -7.28
C LYS A 122 -23.54 -4.67 -6.61
N TRP A 123 -22.22 -4.60 -6.46
CA TRP A 123 -21.50 -3.43 -5.98
C TRP A 123 -20.66 -2.84 -7.11
N ALA A 124 -20.40 -1.54 -7.03
CA ALA A 124 -19.39 -0.85 -7.83
C ALA A 124 -18.34 -0.28 -6.88
N TRP A 125 -17.06 -0.52 -7.16
CA TRP A 125 -15.96 0.07 -6.40
C TRP A 125 -15.88 1.58 -6.67
N ALA A 126 -15.68 2.38 -5.63
CA ALA A 126 -15.48 3.82 -5.71
C ALA A 126 -14.07 4.20 -5.24
N THR A 127 -13.07 3.50 -5.76
CA THR A 127 -11.70 3.54 -5.24
C THR A 127 -10.90 4.65 -5.88
N ASP A 128 -10.13 5.36 -5.07
CA ASP A 128 -9.02 6.16 -5.57
C ASP A 128 -7.84 5.22 -5.88
N GLU A 129 -6.95 5.65 -6.76
CA GLU A 129 -5.83 4.84 -7.22
C GLU A 129 -4.54 5.64 -7.16
N ILE A 130 -3.46 4.98 -6.74
CA ILE A 130 -2.13 5.49 -7.04
C ILE A 130 -1.92 5.26 -8.54
N THR A 131 -1.96 6.33 -9.32
CA THR A 131 -1.71 6.28 -10.76
C THR A 131 -0.23 6.46 -11.05
N ASP A 132 0.19 6.21 -12.30
CA ASP A 132 1.57 6.44 -12.71
C ASP A 132 2.04 7.90 -12.57
N GLY A 133 1.13 8.87 -12.64
CA GLY A 133 1.44 10.27 -12.38
C GLY A 133 1.74 10.59 -10.91
N MET A 134 1.27 9.76 -9.99
CA MET A 134 1.47 9.91 -8.54
C MET A 134 2.57 8.99 -8.00
N ALA A 135 2.73 7.79 -8.56
CA ALA A 135 3.78 6.85 -8.19
C ALA A 135 5.16 7.41 -8.54
N ALA A 136 6.05 7.47 -7.54
CA ALA A 136 7.37 8.08 -7.69
C ALA A 136 8.17 7.46 -8.84
N THR A 137 8.82 8.32 -9.62
CA THR A 137 9.80 7.94 -10.63
C THR A 137 11.21 7.88 -10.03
N ALA A 138 12.16 7.31 -10.78
CA ALA A 138 13.57 7.37 -10.39
C ALA A 138 14.08 8.82 -10.25
N GLU A 139 13.56 9.75 -11.07
CA GLU A 139 13.89 11.18 -10.97
C GLU A 139 13.34 11.79 -9.68
N ASP A 140 12.09 11.48 -9.32
CA ASP A 140 11.48 11.94 -8.06
C ASP A 140 12.29 11.46 -6.85
N ILE A 141 12.74 10.20 -6.88
CA ILE A 141 13.56 9.59 -5.82
C ILE A 141 14.96 10.20 -5.77
N ALA A 142 15.56 10.52 -6.92
CA ALA A 142 16.88 11.15 -6.98
C ALA A 142 16.86 12.59 -6.41
N ARG A 143 15.72 13.29 -6.47
CA ARG A 143 15.54 14.61 -5.85
C ARG A 143 15.49 14.57 -4.33
N LEU A 144 15.17 13.42 -3.74
CA LEU A 144 15.26 13.19 -2.30
C LEU A 144 16.74 12.96 -1.95
N GLY A 145 17.40 14.03 -1.52
CA GLY A 145 18.80 13.99 -1.05
C GLY A 145 18.97 13.17 0.24
N ASP A 146 20.13 13.29 0.87
CA ASP A 146 20.49 12.46 2.04
C ASP A 146 19.86 12.96 3.37
N ALA A 147 19.37 14.19 3.40
CA ALA A 147 18.72 14.74 4.58
C ALA A 147 17.35 14.07 4.84
N PRO A 148 16.93 13.87 6.10
CA PRO A 148 15.59 13.40 6.43
C PRO A 148 14.49 14.27 5.81
N VAL A 149 13.52 13.65 5.15
CA VAL A 149 12.41 14.33 4.46
C VAL A 149 11.09 14.03 5.14
N ALA A 150 10.24 15.03 5.32
CA ALA A 150 8.88 14.82 5.83
C ALA A 150 8.09 13.87 4.92
N ALA A 151 7.47 12.86 5.53
CA ALA A 151 6.74 11.82 4.83
C ALA A 151 5.46 11.44 5.56
N TYR A 152 4.56 10.79 4.83
CA TYR A 152 3.19 10.56 5.25
C TYR A 152 2.75 9.15 4.88
N VAL A 153 2.27 8.38 5.83
CA VAL A 153 1.71 7.04 5.56
C VAL A 153 0.20 7.13 5.63
N LEU A 154 -0.49 6.77 4.55
CA LEU A 154 -1.95 6.64 4.58
C LEU A 154 -2.31 5.19 4.91
N GLY A 155 -2.58 4.90 6.18
CA GLY A 155 -2.81 3.53 6.66
C GLY A 155 -4.04 3.39 7.53
N HIS A 156 -4.11 2.28 8.26
CA HIS A 156 -5.19 2.01 9.20
C HIS A 156 -4.66 1.71 10.60
N ASP A 157 -5.08 2.50 11.57
CA ASP A 157 -4.78 2.23 12.97
C ASP A 157 -5.72 1.15 13.52
N VAL A 158 -5.14 0.14 14.14
CA VAL A 158 -5.86 -0.95 14.79
C VAL A 158 -6.63 -0.46 16.02
N GLY A 159 -6.14 0.59 16.69
CA GLY A 159 -6.69 1.10 17.94
C GLY A 159 -6.55 0.11 19.11
N PRO A 160 -6.87 0.52 20.35
CA PRO A 160 -6.71 -0.32 21.54
C PRO A 160 -7.59 -1.56 21.51
N ASP A 161 -8.85 -1.42 21.06
CA ASP A 161 -9.83 -2.52 21.02
C ASP A 161 -9.65 -3.42 19.81
N ARG A 162 -8.76 -3.06 18.88
CA ARG A 162 -8.45 -3.82 17.67
C ARG A 162 -9.68 -4.03 16.77
N THR A 163 -10.70 -3.16 16.85
CA THR A 163 -11.97 -3.31 16.12
C THR A 163 -12.35 -2.15 15.20
N GLN A 164 -11.73 -0.98 15.26
CA GLN A 164 -12.23 0.20 14.51
C GLN A 164 -11.52 0.39 13.14
N ARG A 165 -10.24 -0.01 12.97
CA ARG A 165 -9.45 0.11 11.72
C ARG A 165 -9.59 1.47 11.04
N GLU A 166 -9.51 2.54 11.84
CA GLU A 166 -9.69 3.90 11.36
C GLU A 166 -8.56 4.27 10.41
N GLN A 167 -8.89 4.96 9.32
CA GLN A 167 -7.86 5.46 8.41
C GLN A 167 -7.17 6.66 9.05
N ALA A 168 -5.86 6.70 8.96
CA ALA A 168 -5.06 7.79 9.48
C ALA A 168 -3.92 8.14 8.52
N VAL A 169 -3.56 9.42 8.49
CA VAL A 169 -2.32 9.88 7.87
C VAL A 169 -1.28 10.02 8.98
N ILE A 170 -0.28 9.13 8.97
CA ILE A 170 0.80 9.14 9.96
C ILE A 170 1.91 10.04 9.44
N VAL A 171 2.22 11.08 10.20
CA VAL A 171 3.29 12.03 9.87
C VAL A 171 4.59 11.54 10.49
N GLY A 172 5.65 11.50 9.68
CA GLY A 172 6.99 11.16 10.13
C GLY A 172 8.02 11.65 9.13
N LYS A 173 9.15 10.93 9.05
CA LYS A 173 10.21 11.23 8.09
C LYS A 173 10.65 9.97 7.38
N VAL A 174 11.20 10.14 6.19
CA VAL A 174 12.01 9.11 5.54
C VAL A 174 13.46 9.56 5.52
N VAL A 175 14.35 8.61 5.76
CA VAL A 175 15.80 8.79 5.72
C VAL A 175 16.37 7.83 4.71
N ARG A 176 17.32 8.30 3.89
CA ARG A 176 17.99 7.45 2.91
C ARG A 176 18.82 6.40 3.66
N SER A 177 18.61 5.13 3.32
CA SER A 177 19.40 4.02 3.87
C SER A 177 20.74 3.95 3.15
N GLY A 178 21.84 4.01 3.92
CA GLY A 178 23.21 4.04 3.41
C GLY A 178 23.63 2.78 2.65
N ASP A 179 23.03 1.63 2.96
CA ASP A 179 23.55 0.34 2.51
C ASP A 179 22.95 -0.14 1.17
N HIS A 180 21.74 0.31 0.81
CA HIS A 180 20.98 -0.30 -0.31
C HIS A 180 20.17 0.68 -1.18
N GLY A 181 20.42 1.99 -1.08
CA GLY A 181 19.80 3.00 -1.95
C GLY A 181 18.26 3.07 -1.85
N GLY A 182 17.72 2.71 -0.69
CA GLY A 182 16.29 2.79 -0.36
C GLY A 182 16.05 3.80 0.78
N PHE A 183 14.85 3.80 1.34
CA PHE A 183 14.50 4.66 2.48
C PHE A 183 14.09 3.81 3.68
N VAL A 184 14.31 4.35 4.88
CA VAL A 184 13.73 3.87 6.12
C VAL A 184 12.84 4.96 6.70
N TRP A 185 11.72 4.55 7.29
CA TRP A 185 10.84 5.44 8.03
C TRP A 185 11.44 5.74 9.41
N ASP A 186 11.53 7.02 9.73
CA ASP A 186 11.94 7.57 11.01
C ASP A 186 10.70 8.10 11.75
N GLY A 187 10.27 7.34 12.75
CA GLY A 187 9.11 7.62 13.58
C GLY A 187 8.33 6.37 13.96
N ARG A 188 7.35 6.54 14.86
CA ARG A 188 6.47 5.44 15.28
C ARG A 188 5.47 5.11 14.17
N VAL A 189 5.33 3.82 13.86
CA VAL A 189 4.32 3.31 12.92
C VAL A 189 3.23 2.58 13.71
N PRO A 190 1.97 3.02 13.63
CA PRO A 190 0.85 2.30 14.25
C PRO A 190 0.69 0.89 13.69
N GLN A 191 0.21 -0.01 14.54
CA GLN A 191 -0.12 -1.37 14.12
C GLN A 191 -1.21 -1.32 13.06
N GLY A 192 -0.99 -1.96 11.90
CA GLY A 192 -1.89 -1.95 10.75
C GLY A 192 -1.48 -1.03 9.60
N CYS A 193 -0.54 -0.10 9.82
CA CYS A 193 -0.01 0.76 8.75
C CYS A 193 1.04 0.08 7.86
N ALA A 194 1.58 -1.08 8.24
CA ALA A 194 2.47 -1.83 7.37
C ALA A 194 1.73 -2.29 6.08
N GLY A 195 2.40 -2.14 4.94
CA GLY A 195 1.84 -2.32 3.60
C GLY A 195 1.16 -1.09 3.00
N ALA A 196 1.00 -0.01 3.77
CA ALA A 196 0.40 1.25 3.30
C ALA A 196 1.31 2.02 2.32
N PRO A 197 0.71 2.88 1.47
CA PRO A 197 1.47 3.81 0.64
C PRO A 197 2.14 4.89 1.48
N VAL A 198 3.39 5.21 1.13
CA VAL A 198 4.19 6.29 1.72
C VAL A 198 4.24 7.44 0.74
N PHE A 199 3.87 8.63 1.18
CA PHE A 199 3.86 9.84 0.38
C PHE A 199 4.93 10.83 0.84
N VAL A 200 5.43 11.62 -0.11
CA VAL A 200 6.25 12.81 0.15
C VAL A 200 5.75 13.96 -0.72
N GLY A 201 5.91 15.19 -0.22
CA GLY A 201 5.68 16.40 -1.01
C GLY A 201 7.01 16.91 -1.55
N LEU A 202 7.22 16.83 -2.87
CA LEU A 202 8.38 17.43 -3.51
C LEU A 202 8.11 18.91 -3.75
N GLN A 203 8.89 19.76 -3.08
CA GLN A 203 8.70 21.20 -3.17
C GLN A 203 8.91 21.69 -4.61
N LEU A 204 7.98 22.51 -5.08
CA LEU A 204 8.09 23.29 -6.30
C LEU A 204 8.22 24.78 -5.94
N GLU A 205 8.39 25.65 -6.93
CA GLU A 205 8.48 27.08 -6.69
C GLU A 205 7.25 27.64 -5.96
N GLY A 206 7.50 28.49 -4.96
CA GLY A 206 6.48 29.11 -4.12
C GLY A 206 5.88 28.11 -3.12
N ARG A 207 4.56 28.16 -2.90
CA ARG A 207 3.84 27.25 -1.99
C ARG A 207 3.32 25.99 -2.68
N ARG A 208 3.88 25.64 -3.84
CA ARG A 208 3.42 24.50 -4.64
C ARG A 208 4.28 23.28 -4.33
N PHE A 209 3.69 22.11 -4.43
CA PHE A 209 4.41 20.85 -4.29
C PHE A 209 3.85 19.83 -5.29
N LYS A 210 4.67 18.86 -5.67
CA LYS A 210 4.24 17.63 -6.32
C LYS A 210 4.05 16.56 -5.25
N LEU A 211 2.82 16.07 -5.08
CA LEU A 211 2.56 14.91 -4.23
C LEU A 211 2.99 13.65 -4.96
N VAL A 212 3.86 12.85 -4.34
CA VAL A 212 4.29 11.56 -4.90
C VAL A 212 4.15 10.44 -3.86
N CYS A 213 3.68 9.29 -4.31
CA CYS A 213 3.75 8.04 -3.56
C CYS A 213 5.15 7.45 -3.74
N LEU A 214 6.00 7.64 -2.74
CA LEU A 214 7.38 7.14 -2.68
C LEU A 214 7.44 5.62 -2.79
N GLY A 215 6.48 4.90 -2.20
CA GLY A 215 6.56 3.45 -2.11
C GLY A 215 5.62 2.82 -1.10
N VAL A 216 6.00 1.63 -0.63
CA VAL A 216 5.26 0.81 0.34
C VAL A 216 6.03 0.73 1.65
N LEU A 217 5.35 1.02 2.76
CA LEU A 217 5.92 0.85 4.09
C LEU A 217 6.00 -0.64 4.43
N LEU A 218 7.20 -1.17 4.65
CA LEU A 218 7.39 -2.57 5.04
C LEU A 218 7.30 -2.75 6.57
N PRO A 219 7.01 -3.97 7.06
CA PRO A 219 7.12 -4.30 8.48
C PRO A 219 8.52 -3.98 9.00
N GLY A 220 8.58 -3.57 10.26
CA GLY A 220 9.83 -3.13 10.86
C GLY A 220 10.77 -4.30 11.12
N GLU A 221 12.05 -4.10 10.84
CA GLU A 221 13.10 -5.06 11.14
C GLU A 221 13.47 -4.94 12.63
N GLY A 222 13.59 -6.07 13.35
CA GLY A 222 14.08 -6.08 14.74
C GLY A 222 13.06 -6.34 15.87
N GLY A 223 11.81 -6.72 15.58
CA GLY A 223 10.87 -7.19 16.59
C GLY A 223 10.68 -8.70 16.52
N SER A 224 11.44 -9.49 17.27
CA SER A 224 11.11 -10.89 17.48
C SER A 224 9.70 -11.01 18.05
N GLU A 225 8.88 -11.89 17.47
CA GLU A 225 7.61 -12.31 18.06
C GLU A 225 7.87 -12.90 19.45
N GLY A 226 7.66 -12.10 20.49
CA GLY A 226 7.85 -12.51 21.87
C GLY A 226 7.57 -11.32 22.76
N GLY A 227 6.38 -11.27 23.35
CA GLY A 227 6.06 -10.29 24.37
C GLY A 227 7.11 -10.32 25.48
N SER A 228 7.93 -9.28 25.55
CA SER A 228 8.55 -8.86 26.80
C SER A 228 7.74 -7.67 27.29
N GLU A 229 6.72 -7.97 28.11
CA GLU A 229 6.19 -7.01 29.07
C GLU A 229 7.32 -6.70 30.05
N GLY A 230 8.08 -5.64 29.77
CA GLY A 230 9.21 -5.23 30.61
C GLY A 230 10.36 -4.66 29.77
N GLY A 231 10.14 -3.51 29.15
CA GLY A 231 11.16 -2.78 28.41
C GLY A 231 11.07 -1.30 28.72
N ASN A 232 12.16 -0.77 29.27
CA ASN A 232 12.38 0.59 29.74
C ASN A 232 11.89 1.66 28.74
N GLU A 233 11.08 2.61 29.19
CA GLU A 233 10.75 3.84 28.44
C GLU A 233 11.99 4.73 28.40
N GLY A 234 12.95 4.41 27.53
CA GLY A 234 14.20 5.14 27.45
C GLY A 234 15.25 4.46 26.60
N ASP A 235 14.99 4.36 25.30
CA ASP A 235 15.96 4.62 24.23
C ASP A 235 15.26 4.45 22.87
N GLY A 236 15.32 5.50 22.05
CA GLY A 236 14.46 5.70 20.88
C GLY A 236 14.87 4.95 19.62
N ASP A 237 15.02 3.62 19.65
CA ASP A 237 15.16 2.82 18.42
C ASP A 237 14.02 1.79 18.36
N GLY A 238 12.82 2.30 18.04
CA GLY A 238 11.72 1.45 17.60
C GLY A 238 12.12 0.69 16.33
N PRO A 239 11.37 -0.36 15.95
CA PRO A 239 11.72 -1.15 14.78
C PRO A 239 11.78 -0.25 13.54
N ARG A 240 12.87 -0.35 12.77
CA ARG A 240 13.06 0.47 11.57
C ARG A 240 12.26 -0.13 10.44
N HIS A 241 11.37 0.66 9.86
CA HIS A 241 10.49 0.22 8.78
C HIS A 241 11.10 0.60 7.43
N PRO A 242 11.56 -0.35 6.61
CA PRO A 242 12.01 -0.04 5.26
C PRO A 242 10.84 0.48 4.40
N VAL A 243 11.16 1.29 3.40
CA VAL A 243 10.22 1.72 2.37
C VAL A 243 10.68 1.12 1.05
N ALA A 244 9.88 0.22 0.49
CA ALA A 244 10.09 -0.32 -0.84
C ALA A 244 9.69 0.74 -1.87
N THR A 245 10.66 1.28 -2.61
CA THR A 245 10.43 2.42 -3.50
C THR A 245 9.66 2.05 -4.76
N PHE A 246 8.83 2.97 -5.24
CA PHE A 246 7.88 2.70 -6.32
C PHE A 246 8.55 2.47 -7.68
N ASP A 247 9.70 3.08 -7.94
CA ASP A 247 10.49 2.81 -9.15
C ASP A 247 10.83 1.31 -9.27
N ARG A 248 11.30 0.69 -8.19
CA ARG A 248 11.63 -0.74 -8.13
C ARG A 248 10.38 -1.61 -8.23
N ILE A 249 9.29 -1.21 -7.55
CA ILE A 249 8.01 -1.91 -7.62
C ILE A 249 7.47 -1.91 -9.04
N ARG A 250 7.47 -0.75 -9.72
CA ARG A 250 7.00 -0.61 -11.10
C ARG A 250 7.79 -1.49 -12.05
N THR A 251 9.13 -1.51 -11.93
CA THR A 251 9.98 -2.41 -12.72
C THR A 251 9.61 -3.88 -12.50
N ALA A 252 9.39 -4.30 -11.25
CA ALA A 252 9.02 -5.68 -10.93
C ALA A 252 7.62 -6.05 -11.46
N VAL A 253 6.63 -5.16 -11.36
CA VAL A 253 5.27 -5.36 -11.91
C VAL A 253 5.32 -5.53 -13.43
N ARG A 254 6.09 -4.71 -14.14
CA ARG A 254 6.25 -4.83 -15.60
C ARG A 254 6.88 -6.16 -16.00
N GLY A 255 7.85 -6.64 -15.23
CA GLY A 255 8.44 -7.97 -15.41
C GLY A 255 7.42 -9.12 -15.31
N LEU A 256 6.37 -9.00 -14.48
CA LEU A 256 5.29 -9.99 -14.43
C LEU A 256 4.47 -10.04 -15.73
N SER A 257 4.18 -8.88 -16.31
CA SER A 257 3.42 -8.77 -17.56
C SER A 257 4.21 -9.36 -18.73
N GLU A 258 5.51 -9.07 -18.81
CA GLU A 258 6.40 -9.63 -19.84
C GLU A 258 6.60 -11.14 -19.71
N ALA A 259 6.74 -11.66 -18.49
CA ALA A 259 6.80 -13.10 -18.24
C ALA A 259 5.49 -13.81 -18.64
N SER A 260 4.35 -13.16 -18.40
CA SER A 260 3.03 -13.68 -18.80
C SER A 260 2.85 -13.68 -20.32
N ALA A 261 3.38 -12.68 -21.03
CA ALA A 261 3.29 -12.56 -22.49
C ALA A 261 4.25 -13.52 -23.23
N SER A 262 5.42 -13.80 -22.66
CA SER A 262 6.41 -14.75 -23.21
C SER A 262 6.09 -16.22 -22.91
N GLY A 263 5.26 -16.49 -21.90
CA GLY A 263 4.79 -17.82 -21.51
C GLY A 263 3.54 -18.30 -22.23
N ALA A 264 3.59 -18.51 -23.55
CA ALA A 264 2.60 -19.32 -24.26
C ALA A 264 2.81 -20.82 -23.90
N GLY A 265 2.28 -21.27 -22.75
CA GLY A 265 2.39 -22.66 -22.33
C GLY A 265 1.75 -22.97 -20.98
N THR A 266 0.47 -23.37 -21.01
CA THR A 266 -0.24 -24.21 -20.02
C THR A 266 -0.03 -23.93 -18.52
N ALA A 267 -0.91 -23.11 -17.95
CA ALA A 267 -1.46 -23.37 -16.61
C ALA A 267 -2.99 -23.26 -16.69
N PRO A 268 -3.77 -24.25 -16.21
CA PRO A 268 -5.21 -24.14 -16.25
C PRO A 268 -5.64 -23.01 -15.31
N ALA A 269 -6.49 -22.11 -15.81
CA ALA A 269 -7.24 -21.18 -14.98
C ALA A 269 -8.09 -21.99 -13.99
N ALA A 270 -7.52 -22.30 -12.83
CA ALA A 270 -8.24 -22.95 -11.76
C ALA A 270 -9.36 -21.98 -11.36
N LYS A 271 -10.61 -22.42 -11.56
CA LYS A 271 -11.81 -21.79 -10.99
C LYS A 271 -11.79 -21.98 -9.47
N SER A 272 -10.79 -21.45 -8.78
CA SER A 272 -10.75 -21.43 -7.33
C SER A 272 -11.84 -20.45 -6.86
N ARG A 273 -12.63 -20.85 -5.88
CA ARG A 273 -13.60 -19.97 -5.20
C ARG A 273 -12.89 -19.43 -3.96
N TRP A 274 -12.54 -18.16 -4.00
CA TRP A 274 -11.72 -17.49 -2.99
C TRP A 274 -12.55 -16.88 -1.85
N TRP A 275 -13.89 -16.91 -1.96
CA TRP A 275 -14.75 -16.06 -1.15
C TRP A 275 -15.94 -16.82 -0.56
N HIS A 276 -16.19 -16.60 0.73
CA HIS A 276 -17.47 -16.86 1.38
C HIS A 276 -17.99 -15.58 2.05
N GLY A 277 -19.28 -15.29 1.90
CA GLY A 277 -19.94 -14.24 2.67
C GLY A 277 -20.54 -14.85 3.94
N ARG A 278 -20.34 -14.21 5.09
CA ARG A 278 -21.23 -14.42 6.23
C ARG A 278 -22.44 -13.51 6.07
N ARG A 279 -23.62 -14.07 6.34
CA ARG A 279 -24.86 -13.32 6.52
C ARG A 279 -24.91 -12.80 7.94
#